data_AF-A0A0Q4K1X9-F1
#
_entry.id   AF-A0A0Q4K1X9-F1
#
_cell.length_a   1.000
_cell.length_b   1.000
_cell.length_c   1.000
_cell.angle_alpha   90.00
_cell.angle_beta   90.00
_cell.angle_gamma   90.00
#
_symmetry.space_group_name_H-M   'P 1'
#
loop_
_entity.id
_entity.type
_entity.pdbx_description
1 polymer ?
#
loop_
_entity_poly.entity_id
_entity_poly.type
_entity_poly.pdbx_seq_one_letter_code
_entity_poly.pdbx_strand_id
1 'polypeptide(L)'
;MIGSAWVPPGATSVALDHDLAALASSWGEAWFGCPLEVLDDKPAGEALHVLGEDVAIGLGGDDPGAMALGRRFAGPGSAADRALLDRVGDAARADMRQRVAAALACGGDWRGPVERLPWRPARVLRFGDAAGRLSLSVQLGERCLAAGILARLPAAVTPDRPLTPLSRAMAGRGVRLSARLGRCTLRLAEMRGMVVGDTLVFDAGVEDALPVVIDDGVVGIATARVVREAAHWTLKVDTNRMGKAA
;
A
#
# COMPACT_ATOMS: atom_id res chain seq x y z
N MET A 1 -9.39 -10.29 -12.83
CA MET A 1 -8.80 -9.85 -11.56
C MET A 1 -7.78 -10.89 -11.16
N ILE A 2 -6.52 -10.59 -11.42
CA ILE A 2 -5.38 -11.44 -11.05
C ILE A 2 -5.21 -11.31 -9.53
N GLY A 3 -5.10 -12.44 -8.84
CA GLY A 3 -5.06 -12.51 -7.38
C GLY A 3 -4.01 -11.56 -6.82
N SER A 4 -4.47 -10.60 -6.02
CA SER A 4 -3.61 -9.86 -5.11
C SER A 4 -2.90 -10.90 -4.23
N ALA A 5 -1.59 -11.03 -4.41
CA ALA A 5 -0.78 -11.84 -3.52
C ALA A 5 -1.09 -11.36 -2.09
N TRP A 6 -1.54 -12.28 -1.23
CA TRP A 6 -1.82 -11.95 0.16
C TRP A 6 -0.49 -11.61 0.82
N VAL A 7 -0.20 -10.31 0.95
CA VAL A 7 0.90 -9.79 1.75
C VAL A 7 0.30 -9.45 3.11
N PRO A 8 0.80 -10.02 4.22
CA PRO A 8 0.29 -9.67 5.54
C PRO A 8 0.43 -8.15 5.77
N PRO A 9 -0.55 -7.50 6.44
CA PRO A 9 -0.46 -6.09 6.78
C PRO A 9 0.84 -5.79 7.53
N GLY A 10 1.65 -4.87 7.02
CA GLY A 10 2.95 -4.47 7.59
C GLY A 10 4.16 -5.35 7.23
N ALA A 11 3.99 -6.43 6.46
CA ALA A 11 5.01 -7.44 6.34
C ALA A 11 6.26 -7.08 5.51
N THR A 12 6.24 -6.12 4.57
CA THR A 12 7.35 -6.06 3.60
C THR A 12 7.63 -4.72 2.92
N SER A 13 6.81 -3.67 3.10
CA SER A 13 7.18 -2.35 2.56
C SER A 13 8.35 -1.72 3.32
N VAL A 14 8.40 -1.91 4.64
CA VAL A 14 9.41 -1.28 5.51
C VAL A 14 10.83 -1.72 5.16
N ALA A 15 11.06 -3.00 4.88
CA ALA A 15 12.39 -3.50 4.51
C ALA A 15 12.85 -2.94 3.15
N LEU A 16 11.95 -2.91 2.16
CA LEU A 16 12.27 -2.32 0.87
C LEU A 16 12.53 -0.80 0.99
N ASP A 17 11.72 -0.10 1.78
CA ASP A 17 11.90 1.34 2.04
C ASP A 17 13.25 1.60 2.71
N HIS A 18 13.64 0.76 3.68
CA HIS A 18 14.94 0.84 4.35
C HIS A 18 16.10 0.61 3.38
N ASP A 19 16.03 -0.41 2.52
CA ASP A 19 17.08 -0.68 1.53
C ASP A 19 17.24 0.47 0.53
N LEU A 20 16.13 1.03 0.07
CA LEU A 20 16.13 2.18 -0.83
C LEU A 20 16.65 3.44 -0.13
N ALA A 21 16.36 3.62 1.15
CA ALA A 21 16.91 4.70 1.96
C ALA A 21 18.43 4.56 2.15
N ALA A 22 18.92 3.36 2.46
CA ALA A 22 20.35 3.09 2.57
C ALA A 22 21.07 3.33 1.23
N LEU A 23 20.45 2.93 0.12
CA LEU A 23 20.95 3.19 -1.23
C LEU A 23 21.02 4.69 -1.52
N ALA A 24 19.93 5.42 -1.30
CA ALA A 24 19.87 6.87 -1.51
C ALA A 24 20.89 7.62 -0.64
N SER A 25 21.02 7.23 0.63
CA SER A 25 22.01 7.79 1.56
C SER A 25 23.44 7.57 1.07
N SER A 26 23.79 6.33 0.71
CA SER A 26 25.14 6.00 0.20
C SER A 26 25.47 6.68 -1.13
N TRP A 27 24.47 6.85 -2.01
CA TRP A 27 24.61 7.57 -3.26
C TRP A 27 24.80 9.07 -3.03
N GLY A 28 24.02 9.65 -2.10
CA GLY A 28 24.14 11.01 -1.65
C GLY A 28 25.56 11.34 -1.16
N GLU A 29 26.06 10.50 -0.25
CA GLU A 29 27.41 10.65 0.31
C GLU A 29 28.49 10.59 -0.78
N ALA A 30 28.36 9.65 -1.72
CA ALA A 30 29.35 9.45 -2.77
C ALA A 30 29.42 10.61 -3.78
N TRP A 31 28.27 11.20 -4.14
CA TRP A 31 28.23 12.25 -5.16
C TRP A 31 28.25 13.67 -4.59
N PHE A 32 27.69 13.89 -3.41
CA PHE A 32 27.45 15.24 -2.87
C PHE A 32 28.11 15.47 -1.51
N GLY A 33 28.72 14.44 -0.92
CA GLY A 33 29.33 14.52 0.42
C GLY A 33 28.31 14.74 1.52
N CYS A 34 27.04 14.39 1.28
CA CYS A 34 26.00 14.40 2.31
C CYS A 34 25.03 13.23 2.12
N PRO A 35 24.62 12.56 3.21
CA PRO A 35 23.61 11.52 3.13
C PRO A 35 22.26 12.15 2.83
N LEU A 36 21.44 11.42 2.05
CA LEU A 36 20.03 11.75 1.87
C LEU A 36 19.18 11.03 2.91
N GLU A 37 18.19 11.74 3.45
CA GLU A 37 17.25 11.28 4.45
C GLU A 37 15.84 11.19 3.86
N VAL A 38 15.00 10.31 4.42
CA VAL A 38 13.61 10.13 3.96
C VAL A 38 12.79 11.40 4.24
N LEU A 39 12.01 11.81 3.25
CA LEU A 39 11.13 12.98 3.29
C LEU A 39 9.64 12.57 3.27
N ASP A 40 8.80 13.26 4.05
CA ASP A 40 7.35 12.98 4.18
C ASP A 40 6.46 13.75 3.17
N ASP A 41 7.05 14.69 2.43
CA ASP A 41 6.36 15.61 1.54
C ASP A 41 6.10 15.04 0.13
N LYS A 42 5.11 15.60 -0.59
CA LYS A 42 4.73 15.13 -1.93
C LYS A 42 5.78 15.51 -2.99
N PRO A 43 6.06 14.65 -3.99
CA PRO A 43 7.00 14.98 -5.06
C PRO A 43 6.55 16.23 -5.81
N ALA A 44 7.47 17.17 -6.00
CA ALA A 44 7.19 18.46 -6.62
C ALA A 44 7.90 18.55 -7.97
N GLY A 45 7.15 18.38 -9.06
CA GLY A 45 7.55 18.82 -10.41
C GLY A 45 8.86 18.26 -10.97
N GLU A 46 9.38 17.15 -10.43
CA GLU A 46 10.65 16.57 -10.87
C GLU A 46 10.50 15.91 -12.24
N ALA A 47 11.49 16.11 -13.12
CA ALA A 47 11.58 15.40 -14.39
C ALA A 47 11.91 13.92 -14.13
N LEU A 48 11.00 13.03 -14.50
CA LEU A 48 11.11 11.60 -14.17
C LEU A 48 11.79 10.82 -15.29
N HIS A 49 12.70 9.94 -14.92
CA HIS A 49 13.21 8.89 -15.80
C HIS A 49 12.55 7.58 -15.43
N VAL A 50 12.07 6.84 -16.42
CA VAL A 50 11.26 5.64 -16.25
C VAL A 50 12.06 4.42 -16.72
N LEU A 51 12.06 3.35 -15.94
CA LEU A 51 12.58 2.04 -16.31
C LEU A 51 11.42 1.06 -16.45
N GLY A 52 11.22 0.58 -17.68
CA GLY A 52 10.12 -0.33 -18.00
C GLY A 52 8.74 0.30 -17.74
N GLU A 53 7.85 -0.47 -17.10
CA GLU A 53 6.45 -0.07 -16.83
C GLU A 53 6.16 0.21 -15.36
N ASP A 54 7.15 0.12 -14.45
CA ASP A 54 6.86 0.12 -13.01
C ASP A 54 7.93 0.80 -12.13
N VAL A 55 8.96 1.43 -12.69
CA VAL A 55 9.96 2.15 -11.90
C VAL A 55 10.20 3.53 -12.49
N ALA A 56 10.25 4.55 -11.65
CA ALA A 56 10.69 5.87 -12.06
C ALA A 56 11.55 6.55 -10.99
N ILE A 57 12.49 7.37 -11.44
CA ILE A 57 13.37 8.18 -10.60
C ILE A 57 13.26 9.64 -11.01
N GLY A 58 13.03 10.52 -10.04
CA GLY A 58 13.15 11.96 -10.19
C GLY A 58 14.37 12.46 -9.44
N LEU A 59 15.12 13.38 -10.04
CA LEU A 59 16.16 14.14 -9.35
C LEU A 59 15.80 15.62 -9.48
N GLY A 60 15.39 16.22 -8.37
CA GLY A 60 15.10 17.64 -8.23
C GLY A 60 16.15 18.36 -7.39
N GLY A 61 16.00 19.67 -7.29
CA GLY A 61 16.92 20.54 -6.56
C GLY A 61 17.76 21.45 -7.46
N ASP A 62 18.75 22.08 -6.85
CA ASP A 62 19.75 22.88 -7.56
C ASP A 62 20.57 21.99 -8.51
N ASP A 63 21.23 22.59 -9.52
CA ASP A 63 22.03 21.88 -10.54
C ASP A 63 22.90 20.76 -9.92
N PRO A 64 22.56 19.47 -10.15
CA PRO A 64 23.22 18.35 -9.48
C PRO A 64 24.70 18.24 -9.88
N GLY A 65 25.07 18.71 -11.07
CA GLY A 65 26.48 18.80 -11.46
C GLY A 65 27.24 19.81 -10.60
N ALA A 66 26.64 20.97 -10.33
CA ALA A 66 27.24 22.00 -9.48
C ALA A 66 27.36 21.53 -8.03
N MET A 67 26.31 20.87 -7.52
CA MET A 67 26.31 20.29 -6.18
C MET A 67 27.38 19.22 -6.03
N ALA A 68 27.52 18.30 -6.99
CA ALA A 68 28.50 17.22 -6.93
C ALA A 68 29.95 17.73 -6.93
N LEU A 69 30.20 18.88 -7.55
CA LEU A 69 31.52 19.53 -7.51
C LEU A 69 31.73 20.42 -6.26
N GLY A 70 30.79 20.42 -5.30
CA GLY A 70 30.86 21.23 -4.08
C GLY A 70 30.83 22.75 -4.35
N ARG A 71 30.31 23.17 -5.52
CA ARG A 71 30.30 24.58 -5.92
C ARG A 71 28.88 25.14 -5.91
N ARG A 72 28.67 26.23 -5.16
CA ARG A 72 27.56 27.14 -5.43
C ARG A 72 27.91 27.93 -6.68
N PHE A 73 27.37 27.53 -7.82
CA PHE A 73 27.62 28.21 -9.08
C PHE A 73 26.82 29.52 -9.14
N ALA A 74 27.37 30.58 -8.53
CA ALA A 74 26.78 31.90 -8.52
C ALA A 74 27.26 32.72 -9.73
N GLY A 75 26.79 32.41 -10.94
CA GLY A 75 27.04 33.25 -12.11
C GLY A 75 26.85 32.54 -13.47
N PRO A 76 26.80 33.31 -14.58
CA PRO A 76 26.75 32.76 -15.92
C PRO A 76 28.14 32.23 -16.29
N GLY A 77 28.36 30.96 -15.97
CA GLY A 77 29.57 30.23 -16.31
C GLY A 77 29.93 30.28 -17.79
N SER A 78 31.15 29.87 -18.10
CA SER A 78 31.50 29.60 -19.49
C SER A 78 30.63 28.46 -20.04
N ALA A 79 30.51 28.36 -21.36
CA ALA A 79 29.85 27.20 -21.98
C ALA A 79 30.54 25.88 -21.63
N ALA A 80 31.87 25.91 -21.43
CA ALA A 80 32.64 24.74 -21.01
C ALA A 80 32.31 24.31 -19.58
N ASP A 81 32.11 25.27 -18.67
CA ASP A 81 31.69 24.97 -17.29
C ASP A 81 30.32 24.30 -17.30
N ARG A 82 29.33 24.88 -18.00
CA ARG A 82 28.00 24.28 -18.12
C ARG A 82 28.05 22.86 -18.66
N ALA A 83 28.81 22.62 -19.73
CA ALA A 83 28.98 21.29 -20.30
C ALA A 83 29.70 20.31 -19.35
N LEU A 84 30.53 20.79 -18.44
CA LEU A 84 31.11 19.96 -17.38
C LEU A 84 30.06 19.63 -16.32
N LEU A 85 29.30 20.61 -15.85
CA LEU A 85 28.22 20.42 -14.87
C LEU A 85 27.19 19.42 -15.38
N ASP A 86 26.71 19.59 -16.62
CA ASP A 86 25.78 18.67 -17.25
C ASP A 86 26.31 17.23 -17.27
N ARG A 87 27.58 17.03 -17.67
CA ARG A 87 28.21 15.70 -17.69
C ARG A 87 28.31 15.07 -16.30
N VAL A 88 28.65 15.86 -15.28
CA VAL A 88 28.73 15.37 -13.90
C VAL A 88 27.34 15.01 -13.38
N GLY A 89 26.34 15.87 -13.63
CA GLY A 89 24.95 15.60 -13.26
C GLY A 89 24.40 14.35 -13.95
N ASP A 90 24.69 14.15 -15.23
CA ASP A 90 24.29 12.98 -15.98
C ASP A 90 24.98 11.71 -15.50
N ALA A 91 26.26 11.79 -15.10
CA ALA A 91 26.98 10.68 -14.49
C ALA A 91 26.35 10.28 -13.13
N ALA A 92 26.01 11.26 -12.29
CA ALA A 92 25.33 11.02 -11.03
C ALA A 92 23.96 10.36 -11.21
N ARG A 93 23.17 10.83 -12.18
CA ARG A 93 21.87 10.23 -12.55
C ARG A 93 22.04 8.82 -13.10
N ALA A 94 23.06 8.57 -13.93
CA ALA A 94 23.32 7.24 -14.48
C ALA A 94 23.68 6.24 -13.37
N ASP A 95 24.53 6.63 -12.42
CA ASP A 95 24.88 5.79 -11.26
C ASP A 95 23.63 5.48 -10.41
N MET A 96 22.81 6.48 -10.07
CA MET A 96 21.57 6.23 -9.30
C MET A 96 20.62 5.26 -10.03
N ARG A 97 20.44 5.46 -11.33
CA ARG A 97 19.63 4.58 -12.19
C ARG A 97 20.13 3.14 -12.17
N GLN A 98 21.45 2.95 -12.27
CA GLN A 98 22.06 1.62 -12.21
C GLN A 98 21.87 0.97 -10.83
N ARG A 99 22.08 1.72 -9.75
CA ARG A 99 21.92 1.20 -8.37
C ARG A 99 20.48 0.80 -8.08
N VAL A 100 19.50 1.62 -8.45
CA VAL A 100 18.08 1.30 -8.26
C VAL A 100 17.68 0.10 -9.10
N ALA A 101 18.11 0.03 -10.36
CA ALA A 101 17.85 -1.12 -11.22
C ALA A 101 18.39 -2.42 -10.60
N ALA A 102 19.62 -2.38 -10.09
CA ALA A 102 20.23 -3.52 -9.39
C ALA A 102 19.49 -3.91 -8.10
N ALA A 103 19.13 -2.93 -7.26
CA ALA A 103 18.46 -3.19 -5.98
C ALA A 103 17.05 -3.77 -6.13
N LEU A 104 16.38 -3.44 -7.22
CA LEU A 104 15.04 -3.94 -7.56
C LEU A 104 15.08 -5.16 -8.49
N ALA A 105 16.27 -5.63 -8.87
CA ALA A 105 16.48 -6.68 -9.85
C ALA A 105 15.68 -6.46 -11.16
N CYS A 106 15.54 -5.19 -11.58
CA CYS A 106 14.86 -4.82 -12.81
C CYS A 106 15.87 -4.43 -13.90
N GLY A 107 15.61 -4.90 -15.11
CA GLY A 107 16.43 -4.62 -16.28
C GLY A 107 15.65 -3.85 -17.35
N GLY A 108 16.38 -3.24 -18.27
CA GLY A 108 15.84 -2.51 -19.41
C GLY A 108 16.45 -1.13 -19.59
N ASP A 109 15.95 -0.42 -20.59
CA ASP A 109 16.43 0.91 -20.93
C ASP A 109 15.64 1.99 -20.19
N TRP A 110 16.37 2.93 -19.61
CA TRP A 110 15.79 4.11 -19.01
C TRP A 110 15.30 5.07 -20.10
N ARG A 111 14.06 5.53 -19.97
CA ARG A 111 13.41 6.51 -20.85
C ARG A 111 13.09 7.78 -20.10
N GLY A 112 12.98 8.90 -20.81
CA GLY A 112 12.63 10.20 -20.24
C GLY A 112 13.60 11.31 -20.64
N PRO A 113 13.47 12.51 -20.05
CA PRO A 113 12.55 12.84 -18.97
C PRO A 113 11.06 12.81 -19.38
N VAL A 114 10.16 12.46 -18.45
CA VAL A 114 8.71 12.57 -18.61
C VAL A 114 8.11 13.41 -17.47
N GLU A 115 7.05 14.16 -17.77
CA GLU A 115 6.33 14.96 -16.76
C GLU A 115 5.29 14.14 -15.99
N ARG A 116 4.77 13.08 -16.59
CA ARG A 116 3.74 12.22 -16.01
C ARG A 116 4.02 10.76 -16.30
N LEU A 117 3.80 9.92 -15.29
CA LEU A 117 3.93 8.49 -15.43
C LEU A 117 2.72 7.90 -16.18
N PRO A 118 2.94 6.88 -17.02
CA PRO A 118 1.84 6.18 -17.71
C PRO A 118 1.05 5.25 -16.77
N TRP A 119 1.43 5.18 -15.50
CA TRP A 119 0.83 4.35 -14.46
C TRP A 119 0.73 5.11 -13.15
N ARG A 120 -0.11 4.62 -12.24
CA ARG A 120 -0.25 5.18 -10.89
C ARG A 120 0.76 4.50 -9.95
N PRO A 121 1.64 5.24 -9.28
CA PRO A 121 2.55 4.64 -8.31
C PRO A 121 1.82 3.96 -7.17
N ALA A 122 2.25 2.75 -6.85
CA ALA A 122 1.84 2.02 -5.65
C ALA A 122 2.65 2.49 -4.42
N ARG A 123 3.91 2.91 -4.63
CA ARG A 123 4.80 3.46 -3.61
C ARG A 123 5.59 4.64 -4.18
N VAL A 124 5.75 5.68 -3.37
CA VAL A 124 6.63 6.82 -3.66
C VAL A 124 7.51 7.03 -2.43
N LEU A 125 8.82 7.01 -2.63
CA LEU A 125 9.81 7.36 -1.63
C LEU A 125 10.54 8.61 -2.06
N ARG A 126 10.79 9.49 -1.10
CA ARG A 126 11.54 10.71 -1.33
C ARG A 126 12.67 10.82 -0.36
N PHE A 127 13.76 11.38 -0.85
CA PHE A 127 14.97 11.60 -0.11
C PHE A 127 15.47 13.02 -0.37
N GLY A 128 16.07 13.64 0.62
CA GLY A 128 16.71 14.94 0.44
C GLY A 128 17.84 15.18 1.43
N ASP A 129 18.64 16.21 1.14
CA ASP A 129 19.64 16.69 2.08
C ASP A 129 18.98 17.57 3.16
N ALA A 130 19.63 17.69 4.31
CA ALA A 130 19.12 18.51 5.43
C ALA A 130 18.92 20.00 5.05
N ALA A 131 19.56 20.46 3.98
CA ALA A 131 19.42 21.83 3.47
C ALA A 131 18.29 22.00 2.44
N GLY A 132 17.62 20.92 2.01
CA GLY A 132 16.53 20.95 1.02
C GLY A 132 16.97 21.38 -0.39
N ARG A 133 18.26 21.27 -0.71
CA ARG A 133 18.84 21.65 -2.00
C ARG A 133 18.84 20.53 -3.01
N LEU A 134 18.84 19.29 -2.54
CA LEU A 134 18.82 18.09 -3.36
C LEU A 134 17.59 17.27 -2.99
N SER A 135 16.81 16.86 -3.98
CA SER A 135 15.71 15.93 -3.78
C SER A 135 15.79 14.77 -4.77
N LEU A 136 15.59 13.57 -4.28
CA LEU A 136 15.52 12.35 -5.06
C LEU A 136 14.17 11.71 -4.80
N SER A 137 13.45 11.33 -5.85
CA SER A 137 12.24 10.52 -5.73
C SER A 137 12.43 9.17 -6.42
N VAL A 138 11.96 8.10 -5.77
CA VAL A 138 11.87 6.76 -6.35
C VAL A 138 10.39 6.34 -6.30
N GLN A 139 9.81 6.11 -7.46
CA GLN A 139 8.40 5.75 -7.62
C GLN A 139 8.31 4.34 -8.17
N LEU A 140 7.50 3.50 -7.50
CA LEU A 140 7.31 2.10 -7.83
C LEU A 140 5.85 1.82 -8.17
N GLY A 141 5.64 1.16 -9.31
CA GLY A 141 4.38 0.54 -9.69
C GLY A 141 4.13 -0.74 -8.91
N GLU A 142 2.90 -1.25 -9.00
CA GLU A 142 2.42 -2.38 -8.18
C GLU A 142 3.23 -3.65 -8.43
N ARG A 143 3.62 -3.93 -9.69
CA ARG A 143 4.35 -5.16 -10.02
C ARG A 143 5.77 -5.13 -9.48
N CYS A 144 6.48 -4.01 -9.63
CA CYS A 144 7.85 -3.89 -9.11
C CYS A 144 7.85 -3.94 -7.58
N LEU A 145 6.90 -3.24 -6.93
CA LEU A 145 6.74 -3.31 -5.49
C LEU A 145 6.48 -4.75 -5.02
N ALA A 146 5.54 -5.45 -5.65
CA ALA A 146 5.23 -6.86 -5.32
C ALA A 146 6.45 -7.77 -5.54
N ALA A 147 7.17 -7.62 -6.65
CA ALA A 147 8.38 -8.41 -6.92
C ALA A 147 9.48 -8.15 -5.87
N GLY A 148 9.73 -6.88 -5.52
CA GLY A 148 10.71 -6.50 -4.50
C GLY A 148 10.35 -7.02 -3.11
N ILE A 149 9.05 -7.05 -2.78
CA ILE A 149 8.50 -7.65 -1.56
C ILE A 149 8.72 -9.16 -1.57
N LEU A 150 8.33 -9.85 -2.64
CA LEU A 150 8.43 -11.30 -2.76
C LEU A 150 9.89 -11.78 -2.69
N ALA A 151 10.83 -11.04 -3.28
CA ALA A 151 12.25 -11.34 -3.23
C ALA A 151 12.86 -11.28 -1.82
N ARG A 152 12.20 -10.57 -0.88
CA ARG A 152 12.62 -10.43 0.52
C ARG A 152 11.91 -11.40 1.45
N LEU A 153 10.85 -12.06 0.99
CA LEU A 153 10.22 -13.10 1.79
C LEU A 153 11.17 -14.29 1.90
N PRO A 154 11.25 -14.95 3.08
CA PRO A 154 11.99 -16.18 3.20
C PRO A 154 11.47 -17.17 2.15
N ALA A 155 12.38 -17.97 1.58
CA ALA A 155 12.02 -19.02 0.65
C ALA A 155 10.87 -19.83 1.25
N ALA A 156 9.80 -20.03 0.49
CA ALA A 156 8.65 -20.77 0.96
C ALA A 156 9.13 -22.12 1.46
N VAL A 157 9.03 -22.35 2.76
CA VAL A 157 9.28 -23.66 3.34
C VAL A 157 8.21 -24.55 2.73
N THR A 158 8.61 -25.44 1.82
CA THR A 158 7.69 -26.46 1.32
C THR A 158 7.38 -27.31 2.53
N PRO A 159 6.16 -27.25 3.07
CA PRO A 159 5.89 -27.98 4.29
C PRO A 159 6.05 -29.47 3.98
N ASP A 160 6.74 -30.20 4.86
CA ASP A 160 6.90 -31.66 4.76
C ASP A 160 5.55 -32.42 4.77
N ARG A 161 4.47 -31.70 5.05
CA ARG A 161 3.09 -32.17 4.99
C ARG A 161 2.26 -31.26 4.10
N PRO A 162 1.30 -31.80 3.33
CA PRO A 162 0.40 -31.00 2.54
C PRO A 162 -0.30 -29.96 3.42
N LEU A 163 -0.39 -28.73 2.91
CA LEU A 163 -1.10 -27.65 3.60
C LEU A 163 -2.52 -28.12 3.92
N THR A 164 -2.91 -27.96 5.17
CA THR A 164 -4.29 -28.20 5.58
C THR A 164 -5.20 -27.32 4.73
N PRO A 165 -6.22 -27.87 4.05
CA PRO A 165 -7.16 -27.07 3.28
C PRO A 165 -7.71 -25.93 4.13
N LEU A 166 -7.85 -24.74 3.55
CA LEU A 166 -8.30 -23.55 4.29
C LEU A 166 -9.60 -23.83 5.07
N SER A 167 -10.54 -24.58 4.47
CA SER A 167 -11.78 -25.02 5.13
C SER A 167 -11.51 -25.76 6.44
N ARG A 168 -10.52 -26.65 6.47
CA ARG A 168 -10.14 -27.42 7.65
C ARG A 168 -9.32 -26.61 8.65
N ALA A 169 -8.46 -25.71 8.18
CA ALA A 169 -7.72 -24.78 9.04
C ALA A 169 -8.68 -23.81 9.76
N MET A 170 -9.75 -23.40 9.06
CA MET A 170 -10.76 -22.48 9.58
C MET A 170 -11.84 -23.16 10.42
N ALA A 171 -12.03 -24.48 10.30
CA ALA A 171 -13.10 -25.23 10.96
C ALA A 171 -13.11 -25.09 12.50
N GLY A 172 -11.94 -24.87 13.11
CA GLY A 172 -11.82 -24.70 14.56
C GLY A 172 -12.02 -23.26 15.05
N ARG A 173 -12.15 -22.27 14.15
CA ARG A 173 -12.28 -20.87 14.54
C ARG A 173 -13.72 -20.58 14.94
N GLY A 174 -13.92 -20.15 16.19
CA GLY A 174 -15.20 -19.67 16.66
C GLY A 174 -15.63 -18.43 15.86
N VAL A 175 -16.88 -18.44 15.39
CA VAL A 175 -17.52 -17.29 14.75
C VAL A 175 -18.70 -16.84 15.61
N ARG A 176 -18.91 -15.53 15.75
CA ARG A 176 -20.09 -15.01 16.44
C ARG A 176 -21.23 -14.90 15.44
N LEU A 177 -22.29 -15.66 15.72
CA LEU A 177 -23.53 -15.60 14.96
C LEU A 177 -24.54 -14.77 15.74
N SER A 178 -25.16 -13.81 15.05
CA SER A 178 -26.32 -13.08 15.54
C SER A 178 -27.40 -13.04 14.47
N ALA A 179 -28.62 -12.66 14.84
CA ALA A 179 -29.68 -12.37 13.90
C ALA A 179 -30.15 -10.94 14.12
N ARG A 180 -30.31 -10.20 13.03
CA ARG A 180 -30.75 -8.81 13.10
C ARG A 180 -32.27 -8.75 13.12
N LEU A 181 -32.87 -8.30 14.23
CA LEU A 181 -34.32 -8.12 14.43
C LEU A 181 -34.98 -7.07 13.51
N GLY A 182 -34.24 -6.54 12.53
CA GLY A 182 -34.71 -5.51 11.61
C GLY A 182 -34.00 -4.17 11.79
N ARG A 183 -34.68 -3.12 11.33
CA ARG A 183 -34.30 -1.71 11.36
C ARG A 183 -35.49 -0.87 11.80
N CYS A 184 -35.22 0.19 12.53
CA CYS A 184 -36.15 1.30 12.72
C CYS A 184 -35.50 2.56 12.15
N THR A 185 -36.31 3.43 11.55
CA THR A 185 -35.84 4.73 11.06
C THR A 185 -36.29 5.80 12.05
N LEU A 186 -35.33 6.52 12.60
CA LEU A 186 -35.58 7.63 13.53
C LEU A 186 -34.96 8.90 12.96
N ARG A 187 -35.65 10.03 13.14
CA ARG A 187 -35.08 11.35 12.92
C ARG A 187 -34.13 11.69 14.08
N LEU A 188 -33.15 12.55 13.79
CA LEU A 188 -32.19 12.99 14.81
C LEU A 188 -32.88 13.66 16.02
N ALA A 189 -33.97 14.39 15.79
CA ALA A 189 -34.77 15.00 16.85
C ALA A 189 -35.44 13.97 17.77
N GLU A 190 -35.96 12.87 17.19
CA GLU A 190 -36.60 11.78 17.94
C GLU A 190 -35.56 11.03 18.78
N MET A 191 -34.39 10.74 18.20
CA MET A 191 -33.28 10.07 18.91
C MET A 191 -32.80 10.87 20.13
N ARG A 192 -32.76 12.21 20.04
CA ARG A 192 -32.37 13.07 21.16
C ARG A 192 -33.39 13.12 22.30
N GLY A 193 -34.66 12.90 21.98
CA GLY A 193 -35.75 12.94 22.94
C GLY A 193 -36.04 11.59 23.61
N MET A 194 -35.33 10.53 23.25
CA MET A 194 -35.60 9.18 23.75
C MET A 194 -35.33 9.06 25.25
N VAL A 195 -36.29 8.47 25.96
CA VAL A 195 -36.20 8.16 27.40
C VAL A 195 -36.48 6.68 27.68
N VAL A 196 -36.14 6.23 28.89
CA VAL A 196 -36.45 4.87 29.33
C VAL A 196 -37.97 4.67 29.35
N GLY A 197 -38.44 3.64 28.65
CA GLY A 197 -39.86 3.35 28.47
C GLY A 197 -40.39 3.61 27.07
N ASP A 198 -39.65 4.37 26.24
CA ASP A 198 -40.03 4.57 24.84
C ASP A 198 -39.98 3.26 24.04
N THR A 199 -40.94 3.11 23.13
CA THR A 199 -41.09 1.90 22.31
C THR A 199 -40.60 2.15 20.90
N LEU A 200 -39.68 1.31 20.42
CA LEU A 200 -39.24 1.29 19.03
C LEU A 200 -39.96 0.17 18.27
N VAL A 201 -40.47 0.50 17.09
CA VAL A 201 -41.08 -0.47 16.17
C VAL A 201 -40.07 -0.78 15.07
N PHE A 202 -39.67 -2.04 14.97
CA PHE A 202 -38.79 -2.54 13.92
C PHE A 202 -39.60 -2.94 12.68
N ASP A 203 -38.95 -2.92 11.52
CA ASP A 203 -39.51 -3.34 10.23
C ASP A 203 -39.65 -4.88 10.07
N ALA A 204 -39.21 -5.65 11.07
CA ALA A 204 -39.34 -7.10 11.13
C ALA A 204 -39.84 -7.55 12.51
N GLY A 205 -40.68 -8.57 12.52
CA GLY A 205 -41.17 -9.25 13.71
C GLY A 205 -40.24 -10.36 14.19
N VAL A 206 -40.43 -10.81 15.44
CA VAL A 206 -39.66 -11.90 16.06
C VAL A 206 -39.88 -13.24 15.32
N GLU A 207 -41.06 -13.41 14.73
CA GLU A 207 -41.46 -14.61 13.99
C GLU A 207 -41.02 -14.57 12.51
N ASP A 208 -40.46 -13.46 12.04
CA ASP A 208 -40.02 -13.31 10.65
C ASP A 208 -38.66 -13.97 10.42
N ALA A 209 -38.38 -14.35 9.18
CA ALA A 209 -37.06 -14.84 8.79
C ALA A 209 -36.04 -13.69 8.83
N LEU A 210 -35.22 -13.66 9.87
CA LEU A 210 -34.20 -12.65 10.11
C LEU A 210 -32.89 -13.01 9.40
N PRO A 211 -32.17 -12.04 8.83
CA PRO A 211 -30.85 -12.30 8.25
C PRO A 211 -29.84 -12.67 9.34
N VAL A 212 -29.09 -13.73 9.12
CA VAL A 212 -27.96 -14.11 9.97
C VAL A 212 -26.79 -13.17 9.70
N VAL A 213 -26.14 -12.74 10.79
CA VAL A 213 -25.00 -11.83 10.81
C VAL A 213 -23.81 -12.58 11.39
N ILE A 214 -22.63 -12.43 10.75
CA ILE A 214 -21.37 -13.04 11.19
C ILE A 214 -20.40 -11.91 11.51
N ASP A 215 -19.89 -11.86 12.74
CA ASP A 215 -18.93 -10.84 13.20
C ASP A 215 -19.36 -9.41 12.80
N ASP A 216 -20.63 -9.08 13.05
CA ASP A 216 -21.28 -7.80 12.78
C ASP A 216 -21.50 -7.44 11.29
N GLY A 217 -21.09 -8.31 10.36
CA GLY A 217 -21.37 -8.21 8.93
C GLY A 217 -22.64 -8.97 8.53
N VAL A 218 -23.57 -8.30 7.83
CA VAL A 218 -24.73 -8.99 7.23
C VAL A 218 -24.22 -9.81 6.04
N VAL A 219 -24.15 -11.12 6.23
CA VAL A 219 -23.75 -12.05 5.18
C VAL A 219 -25.06 -12.67 4.69
N GLY A 220 -25.60 -12.21 3.55
CA GLY A 220 -26.93 -12.60 3.02
C GLY A 220 -27.06 -14.07 2.57
N ILE A 221 -26.47 -14.98 3.35
CA ILE A 221 -26.22 -16.38 3.04
C ILE A 221 -27.15 -17.28 3.85
N ALA A 222 -27.68 -16.81 4.99
CA ALA A 222 -28.63 -17.56 5.81
C ALA A 222 -29.71 -16.67 6.42
N THR A 223 -30.87 -17.26 6.64
CA THR A 223 -31.95 -16.67 7.43
C THR A 223 -32.28 -17.57 8.63
N ALA A 224 -32.66 -16.96 9.75
CA ALA A 224 -33.05 -17.66 10.96
C ALA A 224 -34.28 -17.01 11.59
N ARG A 225 -35.06 -17.80 12.31
CA ARG A 225 -36.16 -17.33 13.15
C ARG A 225 -35.81 -17.45 14.61
N VAL A 226 -36.29 -16.51 15.41
CA VAL A 226 -36.19 -16.58 16.86
C VAL A 226 -37.29 -17.52 17.34
N VAL A 227 -36.91 -18.61 18.02
CA VAL A 227 -37.85 -19.56 18.61
C VAL A 227 -37.61 -19.63 20.10
N ARG A 228 -38.66 -19.93 20.87
CA ARG A 228 -38.54 -20.11 22.32
C ARG A 228 -38.48 -21.59 22.63
N GLU A 229 -37.36 -22.03 23.20
CA GLU A 229 -37.18 -23.41 23.67
C GLU A 229 -36.98 -23.41 25.19
N ALA A 230 -37.93 -23.99 25.91
CA ALA A 230 -38.00 -23.97 27.37
C ALA A 230 -37.85 -22.54 27.96
N ALA A 231 -36.76 -22.27 28.66
CA ALA A 231 -36.47 -21.00 29.32
C ALA A 231 -35.58 -20.05 28.48
N HIS A 232 -35.19 -20.43 27.25
CA HIS A 232 -34.23 -19.66 26.44
C HIS A 232 -34.78 -19.31 25.05
N TRP A 233 -34.30 -18.20 24.51
CA TRP A 233 -34.48 -17.83 23.11
C TRP A 233 -33.37 -18.47 22.29
N THR A 234 -33.74 -19.17 21.22
CA THR A 234 -32.82 -19.84 20.30
C THR A 234 -33.03 -19.33 18.88
N LEU A 235 -31.98 -19.39 18.07
CA LEU A 235 -32.06 -19.06 16.64
C LEU A 235 -32.13 -20.35 15.84
N LYS A 236 -33.27 -20.56 15.18
CA LYS A 236 -33.47 -21.69 14.28
C LYS A 236 -33.18 -21.23 12.85
N VAL A 237 -32.13 -21.81 12.24
CA VAL A 237 -31.76 -21.51 10.85
C VAL A 237 -32.80 -22.12 9.91
N ASP A 238 -33.45 -21.28 9.10
CA ASP A 238 -34.45 -21.70 8.11
C ASP A 238 -33.84 -22.02 6.76
N THR A 239 -32.92 -21.16 6.31
CA THR A 239 -32.23 -21.33 5.02
C THR A 239 -30.73 -21.12 5.22
N ASN A 240 -29.94 -21.97 4.57
CA ASN A 240 -28.49 -21.83 4.51
C ASN A 240 -28.04 -22.11 3.08
N ARG A 241 -27.59 -21.06 2.38
CA ARG A 241 -27.11 -21.15 0.99
C ARG A 241 -25.66 -21.62 0.88
N MET A 242 -24.94 -21.84 1.98
CA MET A 242 -23.56 -22.34 1.95
C MET A 242 -23.44 -23.79 1.47
N GLY A 243 -24.52 -24.58 1.52
CA GLY A 243 -24.48 -26.02 1.25
C GLY A 243 -24.55 -26.47 -0.21
N LYS A 244 -24.53 -25.56 -1.20
CA LYS A 244 -24.70 -25.92 -2.64
C LYS A 244 -23.45 -25.77 -3.51
N ALA A 245 -22.27 -25.59 -2.94
CA ALA A 245 -21.03 -25.80 -3.68
C ALA A 245 -20.63 -27.28 -3.56
N ALA A 246 -21.15 -28.10 -4.50
CA ALA A 246 -20.64 -29.45 -4.77
C ALA A 246 -19.36 -29.37 -5.60
#